data_AF-A0A067MU35-F1
#
_entry.id   AF-A0A067MU35-F1
#
_cell.length_a   1.000
_cell.length_b   1.000
_cell.length_c   1.000
_cell.angle_alpha   90.00
_cell.angle_beta   90.00
_cell.angle_gamma   90.00
#
_symmetry.space_group_name_H-M   'P 1'
#
loop_
_entity.id
_entity.type
_entity.pdbx_description
1 polymer ?
#
loop_
_entity_poly.entity_id
_entity_poly.type
_entity_poly.pdbx_seq_one_letter_code
_entity_poly.pdbx_strand_id
1 'polypeptide(L)'
;RRWTNPAIREAMVDYFRLQRAKEEIARLNIEVRRLRTWIDDEDLHYQHVVKALQTSDPNLAAEVESQGVVRAKFNAWHRHVLQAIENLAGFSGVHGRGSR
;
A
#
# COMPACT_ATOMS: atom_id res chain seq x y z
N ARG A 1 40.68 22.44 5.20
CA ARG A 1 39.27 22.21 5.63
C ARG A 1 38.43 21.98 4.37
N ARG A 2 38.15 20.73 3.98
CA ARG A 2 37.35 20.42 2.76
C ARG A 2 35.84 20.53 3.01
N TRP A 3 35.40 20.32 4.24
CA TRP A 3 33.99 20.34 4.64
C TRP A 3 33.31 21.71 4.55
N THR A 4 34.07 22.81 4.53
CA THR A 4 33.55 24.17 4.37
C THR A 4 33.28 24.55 2.92
N ASN A 5 33.74 23.77 1.94
CA ASN A 5 33.50 24.05 0.52
C ASN A 5 32.02 23.73 0.19
N PRO A 6 31.22 24.71 -0.25
CA PRO A 6 29.81 24.50 -0.62
C PRO A 6 29.61 23.39 -1.65
N ALA A 7 30.43 23.33 -2.70
CA ALA A 7 30.30 22.33 -3.75
C ALA A 7 30.53 20.89 -3.23
N ILE A 8 31.45 20.72 -2.26
CA ILE A 8 31.70 19.42 -1.64
C ILE A 8 30.50 19.02 -0.76
N ARG A 9 29.87 19.97 -0.06
CA ARG A 9 28.67 19.70 0.74
C ARG A 9 27.47 19.32 -0.13
N GLU A 10 27.24 20.04 -1.22
CA GLU A 10 26.17 19.74 -2.18
C GLU A 10 26.35 18.35 -2.79
N ALA A 11 27.57 18.02 -3.25
CA ALA A 11 27.87 16.68 -3.78
C ALA A 11 27.63 15.57 -2.74
N MET A 12 27.98 15.80 -1.46
CA MET A 12 27.68 14.85 -0.39
C MET A 12 26.18 14.70 -0.15
N VAL A 13 25.41 15.80 -0.14
CA VAL A 13 23.95 15.75 0.03
C VAL A 13 23.30 14.95 -1.08
N ASP A 14 23.69 15.19 -2.34
CA ASP A 14 23.13 14.45 -3.48
C ASP A 14 23.52 12.98 -3.45
N TYR A 15 24.77 12.66 -3.06
CA TYR A 15 25.20 11.29 -2.84
C TYR A 15 24.31 10.58 -1.81
N PHE A 16 24.09 11.18 -0.64
CA PHE A 16 23.26 10.56 0.40
C PHE A 16 21.79 10.48 0.02
N ARG A 17 21.23 11.48 -0.69
CA ARG A 17 19.89 11.40 -1.25
C ARG A 17 19.74 10.20 -2.18
N LEU A 18 20.72 9.97 -3.05
CA LEU A 18 20.72 8.82 -3.94
C LEU A 18 20.78 7.49 -3.17
N GLN A 19 21.60 7.39 -2.12
CA GLN A 19 21.63 6.17 -1.29
C GLN A 19 20.28 5.93 -0.60
N ARG A 20 19.69 6.97 0.00
CA ARG A 20 18.38 6.88 0.66
C ARG A 20 17.26 6.53 -0.32
N ALA A 21 17.30 7.05 -1.55
CA ALA A 21 16.33 6.68 -2.58
C ALA A 21 16.38 5.19 -2.91
N LYS A 22 17.58 4.59 -2.99
CA LYS A 22 17.74 3.15 -3.22
C LYS A 22 17.17 2.30 -2.08
N GLU A 23 17.43 2.71 -0.84
CA GLU A 23 16.85 2.06 0.34
C GLU A 23 15.32 2.17 0.35
N GLU A 24 14.79 3.34 0.02
CA GLU A 24 13.35 3.59 0.02
C GLU A 24 12.64 2.76 -1.06
N ILE A 25 13.23 2.56 -2.24
CA ILE A 25 12.70 1.65 -3.27
C ILE A 25 12.51 0.23 -2.69
N ALA A 26 13.53 -0.30 -2.01
CA ALA A 26 13.47 -1.64 -1.43
C ALA A 26 12.37 -1.74 -0.34
N ARG A 27 12.22 -0.69 0.48
CA ARG A 27 11.17 -0.62 1.49
C ARG A 27 9.78 -0.53 0.87
N LEU A 28 9.60 0.35 -0.12
CA LEU A 28 8.31 0.54 -0.80
C LEU A 28 7.84 -0.74 -1.49
N ASN A 29 8.73 -1.54 -2.07
CA ASN A 29 8.38 -2.84 -2.63
C ASN A 29 7.69 -3.77 -1.60
N ILE A 30 8.12 -3.72 -0.34
CA ILE A 30 7.52 -4.50 0.76
C ILE A 30 6.17 -3.88 1.17
N GLU A 31 6.13 -2.56 1.30
CA GLU A 31 4.92 -1.84 1.74
C GLU A 31 3.79 -1.92 0.71
N VAL A 32 4.08 -1.85 -0.58
CA VAL A 32 3.13 -2.06 -1.69
C VAL A 32 2.44 -3.42 -1.53
N ARG A 33 3.22 -4.48 -1.33
CA ARG A 33 2.68 -5.83 -1.16
C ARG A 33 1.85 -5.98 0.13
N ARG A 34 2.31 -5.38 1.24
CA ARG A 34 1.58 -5.38 2.50
C ARG A 34 0.24 -4.66 2.39
N LEU A 35 0.23 -3.50 1.73
CA LEU A 35 -1.00 -2.73 1.53
C LEU A 35 -1.98 -3.50 0.64
N ARG A 36 -1.51 -4.14 -0.44
CA ARG A 36 -2.35 -5.02 -1.27
C ARG A 36 -2.98 -6.14 -0.46
N THR A 37 -2.19 -6.79 0.40
CA THR A 37 -2.65 -7.86 1.28
C THR A 37 -3.71 -7.35 2.26
N TRP A 38 -3.46 -6.21 2.90
CA TRP A 38 -4.39 -5.59 3.83
C TRP A 38 -5.73 -5.24 3.18
N ILE A 39 -5.72 -4.70 1.96
CA ILE A 39 -6.94 -4.39 1.19
C ILE A 39 -7.74 -5.67 0.91
N ASP A 40 -7.09 -6.72 0.41
CA ASP A 40 -7.76 -7.98 0.12
C ASP A 40 -8.34 -8.64 1.39
N ASP A 41 -7.61 -8.56 2.51
CA ASP A 41 -8.08 -9.08 3.79
C ASP A 41 -9.25 -8.27 4.35
N GLU A 42 -9.23 -6.94 4.20
CA GLU A 42 -10.32 -6.06 4.63
C GLU A 42 -11.61 -6.36 3.86
N ASP A 43 -11.54 -6.49 2.53
CA ASP A 43 -12.71 -6.78 1.70
C ASP A 43 -13.33 -8.15 2.07
N LEU A 44 -12.50 -9.17 2.31
CA LEU A 44 -12.95 -10.48 2.80
C LEU A 44 -13.57 -10.39 4.20
N HIS A 45 -12.99 -9.59 5.08
CA HIS A 45 -13.50 -9.41 6.43
C HIS A 45 -14.90 -8.78 6.42
N TYR A 46 -15.11 -7.74 5.61
CA TYR A 46 -16.43 -7.12 5.44
C TYR A 46 -17.47 -8.14 4.96
N GLN A 47 -17.13 -8.95 3.94
CA GLN A 47 -18.03 -9.99 3.42
C GLN A 47 -18.41 -11.02 4.50
N HIS A 48 -17.44 -11.47 5.30
CA HIS A 48 -17.69 -12.41 6.39
C HIS A 48 -18.57 -11.80 7.49
N VAL A 49 -18.31 -10.55 7.89
CA VAL A 49 -19.10 -9.87 8.93
C VAL A 49 -20.52 -9.65 8.46
N VAL A 50 -20.75 -9.18 7.23
CA VAL A 50 -22.09 -9.00 6.67
C VAL A 50 -22.84 -10.34 6.65
N LYS A 51 -22.20 -11.41 6.17
CA LYS A 51 -22.82 -12.75 6.14
C LYS A 51 -23.18 -13.27 7.52
N ALA A 52 -22.32 -13.04 8.52
CA ALA A 52 -22.61 -13.43 9.90
C ALA A 52 -23.81 -12.65 10.47
N LEU A 53 -23.83 -11.33 10.23
CA LEU A 53 -24.89 -10.44 10.72
C LEU A 53 -26.23 -10.67 10.04
N GLN A 54 -26.26 -11.11 8.78
CA GLN A 54 -27.52 -11.42 8.07
C GLN A 54 -28.40 -12.41 8.84
N THR A 55 -27.82 -13.29 9.66
CA THR A 55 -28.58 -14.27 10.45
C THR A 55 -29.00 -13.72 11.81
N SER A 56 -28.18 -12.86 12.45
CA SER A 56 -28.42 -12.38 13.81
C SER A 56 -29.11 -11.01 13.89
N ASP A 57 -28.72 -10.08 13.01
CA ASP A 57 -29.25 -8.71 12.94
C ASP A 57 -29.17 -8.18 11.49
N PRO A 58 -30.24 -8.39 10.71
CA PRO A 58 -30.29 -7.95 9.32
C PRO A 58 -30.18 -6.43 9.13
N ASN A 59 -30.62 -5.63 10.11
CA ASN A 59 -30.55 -4.17 10.02
C ASN A 59 -29.10 -3.70 10.16
N LEU A 60 -28.37 -4.28 11.12
CA LEU A 60 -26.95 -4.01 11.28
C LEU A 60 -26.15 -4.52 10.08
N ALA A 61 -26.52 -5.69 9.51
CA ALA A 61 -25.89 -6.22 8.30
C ALA A 61 -25.99 -5.24 7.12
N ALA A 62 -27.16 -4.63 6.91
CA ALA A 62 -27.38 -3.66 5.84
C ALA A 62 -26.54 -2.38 6.02
N GLU A 63 -26.40 -1.89 7.26
CA GLU A 63 -25.55 -0.73 7.56
C GLU A 63 -24.06 -1.04 7.32
N VAL A 64 -23.60 -2.19 7.80
CA VAL A 64 -22.21 -2.64 7.58
C VAL A 64 -21.92 -2.85 6.10
N GLU A 65 -22.87 -3.39 5.34
CA GLU A 65 -22.76 -3.56 3.88
C GLU A 65 -22.65 -2.21 3.16
N SER A 66 -23.50 -1.25 3.51
CA SER A 66 -23.45 0.13 2.97
C SER A 66 -22.07 0.76 3.19
N GLN A 67 -21.53 0.66 4.40
CA GLN A 67 -20.19 1.14 4.72
C GLN A 67 -19.10 0.38 3.95
N GLY A 68 -19.24 -0.95 3.82
CA GLY A 68 -18.34 -1.80 3.05
C GLY A 68 -18.28 -1.40 1.57
N VAL A 69 -19.42 -1.08 0.95
CA VAL A 69 -19.49 -0.60 -0.44
C VAL A 69 -18.74 0.71 -0.62
N VAL A 70 -18.84 1.64 0.33
CA VAL A 70 -18.09 2.90 0.29
C VAL A 70 -16.59 2.63 0.37
N ARG A 71 -16.14 1.79 1.30
CA ARG A 71 -14.71 1.43 1.42
C ARG A 71 -14.18 0.70 0.19
N ALA A 72 -14.95 -0.23 -0.37
CA ALA A 72 -14.57 -0.98 -1.56
C ALA A 72 -14.24 -0.08 -2.76
N LYS A 73 -14.88 1.09 -2.88
CA LYS A 73 -14.55 2.09 -3.92
C LYS A 73 -13.13 2.66 -3.75
N PHE A 74 -12.75 3.01 -2.52
CA PHE A 74 -11.39 3.48 -2.23
C PHE A 74 -10.36 2.36 -2.39
N ASN A 75 -10.71 1.15 -1.94
CA ASN A 75 -9.87 -0.03 -2.12
C ASN A 75 -9.65 -0.36 -3.60
N ALA A 76 -10.65 -0.20 -4.46
CA ALA A 76 -10.51 -0.34 -5.90
C ALA A 76 -9.52 0.68 -6.50
N TRP A 77 -9.58 1.94 -6.06
CA TRP A 77 -8.60 2.95 -6.44
C TRP A 77 -7.19 2.59 -5.97
N HIS A 78 -7.03 2.18 -4.71
CA HIS A 78 -5.74 1.74 -4.19
C HIS A 78 -5.17 0.56 -4.98
N ARG A 79 -5.99 -0.44 -5.31
CA ARG A 79 -5.58 -1.57 -6.17
C ARG A 79 -5.08 -1.08 -7.53
N HIS A 80 -5.75 -0.10 -8.14
CA HIS A 80 -5.32 0.47 -9.42
C HIS A 80 -3.94 1.13 -9.32
N VAL A 81 -3.71 1.94 -8.29
CA VAL A 81 -2.41 2.60 -8.05
C VAL A 81 -1.32 1.57 -7.76
N LEU A 82 -1.60 0.57 -6.92
CA LEU A 82 -0.65 -0.50 -6.62
C LEU A 82 -0.27 -1.30 -7.87
N GLN A 83 -1.25 -1.60 -8.74
CA GLN A 83 -0.99 -2.26 -10.01
C GLN A 83 -0.14 -1.40 -10.94
N ALA A 84 -0.35 -0.08 -10.96
CA ALA A 84 0.48 0.83 -11.74
C ALA A 84 1.94 0.84 -11.24
N ILE A 85 2.16 0.80 -9.92
CA ILE A 85 3.50 0.69 -9.32
C ILE A 85 4.17 -0.63 -9.72
N GLU A 86 3.45 -1.74 -9.58
CA GLU A 86 3.93 -3.08 -9.95
C GLU A 86 4.28 -3.22 -11.45
N ASN A 87 3.69 -2.37 -12.30
CA ASN A 87 3.93 -2.33 -13.75
C ASN A 87 5.08 -1.40 -14.17
N LEU A 88 5.71 -0.68 -13.25
CA LEU A 88 6.86 0.16 -13.59
C LEU A 88 8.01 -0.71 -14.09
N ALA A 89 8.70 -0.29 -15.16
CA ALA A 89 9.80 -1.05 -15.76
C ALA A 89 10.97 -1.34 -14.77
N GLY A 90 11.12 -0.52 -13.73
CA GLY A 90 12.13 -0.68 -12.68
C GLY A 90 11.62 -1.36 -11.40
N PHE A 91 10.39 -1.88 -11.39
CA PHE A 91 9.84 -2.55 -10.22
C PHE A 91 10.60 -3.86 -9.93
N SER A 92 11.04 -4.00 -8.68
CA SER A 92 11.83 -5.15 -8.21
C SER A 92 11.20 -5.86 -7.01
N GLY A 93 9.96 -5.50 -6.69
CA GLY A 93 9.17 -6.15 -5.63
C GLY A 93 8.48 -7.42 -6.11
N VAL A 94 7.69 -8.02 -5.22
CA VAL A 94 6.87 -9.19 -5.55
C VAL A 94 5.45 -8.75 -5.88
N HIS A 95 4.96 -9.17 -7.04
CA HIS A 95 3.60 -8.90 -7.50
C HIS A 95 2.54 -9.61 -6.66
N GLY A 96 1.35 -9.01 -6.62
CA GLY A 96 0.17 -9.63 -6.02
C GLY A 96 0.16 -9.61 -4.49
N ARG A 97 -0.83 -10.29 -3.90
CA ARG A 97 -1.01 -10.33 -2.45
C ARG A 97 0.02 -11.21 -1.74
N GLY A 98 0.33 -10.86 -0.50
CA GLY A 98 1.06 -11.72 0.43
C GLY A 98 0.16 -12.75 1.09
N SER A 99 0.79 -13.71 1.74
CA SER A 99 0.19 -14.58 2.74
C SER A 99 0.45 -13.98 4.13
N ARG A 100 -0.55 -14.01 5.00
CA ARG A 100 -0.36 -13.81 6.45
C ARG A 100 -0.16 -15.14 7.13
#